data_AF-A0A1B6IQG9-F1
#
_entry.id   AF-A0A1B6IQG9-F1
#
_cell.length_a   1.000
_cell.length_b   1.000
_cell.length_c   1.000
_cell.angle_alpha   90.00
_cell.angle_beta   90.00
_cell.angle_gamma   90.00
#
_symmetry.space_group_name_H-M   'P 1'
#
loop_
_entity.id
_entity.type
_entity.pdbx_description
1 polymer ?
#
loop_
_entity_poly.entity_id
_entity_poly.type
_entity_poly.pdbx_seq_one_letter_code
_entity_poly.pdbx_strand_id
1 'polypeptide(L)'
;RAAMRTTLEYCSLHQNKTPPSAHLVWAGLEPLHFTNLFPTWTDRDDIAEINIRDGHKPGEVLPVQAELERLTVSVYPPAQLLQRPLPEGVDPTRLEEYLAPNHFKEVLGLSQEEFSELPAWKQNKLKQEKGLF
;
A
#
# COMPACT_ATOMS: atom_id res chain seq x y z
N ARG A 1 1.31 6.43 -7.39
CA ARG A 1 1.28 5.14 -8.15
C ARG A 1 1.63 5.29 -9.63
N ALA A 2 1.08 6.27 -10.36
CA ALA A 2 1.38 6.46 -11.80
C ALA A 2 2.88 6.56 -12.09
N ALA A 3 3.60 7.42 -11.35
CA ALA A 3 5.05 7.57 -11.49
C ALA A 3 5.80 6.23 -11.33
N MET A 4 5.50 5.44 -10.28
CA MET A 4 6.13 4.14 -10.04
C MET A 4 5.94 3.16 -11.21
N ARG A 5 4.72 3.09 -11.77
CA ARG A 5 4.44 2.23 -12.93
C ARG A 5 5.24 2.67 -14.16
N THR A 6 5.24 3.97 -14.45
CA THR A 6 6.00 4.53 -15.57
C THR A 6 7.51 4.30 -15.40
N THR A 7 8.04 4.42 -14.18
CA THR A 7 9.46 4.12 -13.91
C THR A 7 9.78 2.65 -14.19
N LEU A 8 8.96 1.72 -13.72
CA LEU A 8 9.18 0.28 -13.96
C LEU A 8 9.08 -0.07 -15.45
N GLU A 9 8.09 0.51 -16.15
CA GLU A 9 7.93 0.36 -17.60
C GLU A 9 9.17 0.89 -18.34
N TYR A 10 9.65 2.09 -17.99
CA TYR A 10 10.87 2.66 -18.54
C TYR A 10 12.10 1.76 -18.29
N CYS A 11 12.31 1.28 -17.07
CA CYS A 11 13.39 0.35 -16.74
C CYS A 11 13.31 -0.96 -17.54
N SER A 12 12.10 -1.45 -17.84
CA SER A 12 11.89 -2.68 -18.61
C SER A 12 12.25 -2.56 -20.09
N LEU A 13 12.15 -1.35 -20.67
CA LEU A 13 12.44 -1.09 -22.10
C LEU A 13 13.94 -0.98 -22.40
N HIS A 14 14.74 -0.59 -21.41
CA HIS A 14 16.18 -0.32 -21.57
C HIS A 14 17.09 -1.48 -21.09
N GLN A 15 16.64 -2.73 -21.24
CA GLN A 15 17.36 -3.93 -20.80
C GLN A 15 18.68 -4.18 -21.58
N ASN A 16 19.78 -3.59 -21.10
CA ASN A 16 21.12 -4.06 -21.38
C ASN A 16 21.69 -4.77 -20.13
N LYS A 17 21.66 -6.10 -20.16
CA LYS A 17 22.35 -7.10 -19.31
C LYS A 17 22.07 -7.16 -17.80
N THR A 18 21.52 -6.14 -17.16
CA THR A 18 20.91 -6.24 -15.80
C THR A 18 19.84 -5.16 -15.67
N PRO A 19 18.59 -5.47 -15.28
CA PRO A 19 17.56 -4.45 -15.16
C PRO A 19 17.99 -3.41 -14.11
N PRO A 20 17.99 -2.10 -14.43
CA PRO A 20 18.28 -1.07 -13.43
C PRO A 20 17.20 -1.14 -12.36
N SER A 21 17.61 -1.38 -11.11
CA SER A 21 16.71 -1.44 -9.98
C SER A 21 16.28 -0.03 -9.61
N ALA A 22 15.01 0.28 -9.86
CA ALA A 22 14.40 1.54 -9.47
C ALA A 22 14.12 1.53 -7.97
N HIS A 23 14.51 2.61 -7.29
CA HIS A 23 14.34 2.77 -5.85
C HIS A 23 13.70 4.12 -5.51
N LEU A 24 12.99 4.14 -4.39
CA LEU A 24 12.42 5.33 -3.76
C LEU A 24 13.36 5.81 -2.66
N VAL A 25 13.45 7.12 -2.54
CA VAL A 25 14.12 7.85 -1.46
C VAL A 25 13.14 8.87 -0.89
N TRP A 26 13.33 9.22 0.38
CA TRP A 26 12.46 10.16 1.07
C TRP A 26 13.11 11.54 1.16
N ALA A 27 12.32 12.57 0.89
CA ALA A 27 12.79 13.95 0.91
C ALA A 27 13.32 14.35 2.29
N GLY A 28 14.52 14.95 2.35
CA GLY A 28 15.19 15.30 3.60
C GLY A 28 15.81 14.10 4.34
N LEU A 29 15.61 12.87 3.85
CA LEU A 29 16.15 11.63 4.40
C LEU A 29 16.92 10.83 3.35
N GLU A 30 17.35 11.48 2.26
CA GLU A 30 18.04 10.82 1.16
C GLU A 30 19.40 10.28 1.60
N PRO A 31 19.82 9.12 1.07
CA PRO A 31 21.14 8.58 1.38
C PRO A 31 22.25 9.38 0.71
N LEU A 32 23.46 9.37 1.29
CA LEU A 32 24.62 10.10 0.74
C LEU A 32 24.96 9.73 -0.70
N HIS A 33 24.80 8.45 -1.08
CA HIS A 33 25.07 8.03 -2.45
C HIS A 33 24.10 8.65 -3.46
N PHE A 34 22.92 9.11 -3.03
CA PHE A 34 21.95 9.81 -3.85
C PHE A 34 22.28 11.31 -3.91
N THR A 35 22.51 11.95 -2.75
CA THR A 35 22.81 13.40 -2.71
C THR A 35 24.11 13.74 -3.45
N ASN A 36 25.10 12.84 -3.42
CA ASN A 36 26.36 12.98 -4.16
C ASN A 36 26.22 12.91 -5.69
N LEU A 37 25.05 12.53 -6.23
CA LEU A 37 24.81 12.55 -7.68
C LEU A 37 24.55 13.96 -8.22
N PHE A 38 24.29 14.92 -7.33
CA PHE A 38 23.95 16.29 -7.69
C PHE A 38 25.11 17.24 -7.37
N PRO A 39 25.50 18.13 -8.30
CA PRO A 39 26.58 19.11 -8.05
C PRO A 39 26.34 20.05 -6.87
N THR A 40 25.06 20.32 -6.58
CA THR A 40 24.62 21.11 -5.44
C THR A 40 23.43 20.42 -4.80
N TRP A 41 23.47 20.27 -3.48
CA TRP A 41 22.39 19.71 -2.68
C TRP A 41 22.07 20.65 -1.51
N THR A 42 20.82 20.68 -1.08
CA THR A 42 20.39 21.48 0.07
C THR A 42 19.55 20.59 0.97
N ASP A 43 20.00 20.44 2.21
CA ASP A 43 19.29 19.65 3.20
C ASP A 43 17.97 20.32 3.59
N ARG A 44 16.94 19.50 3.75
CA ARG A 44 15.57 19.92 4.00
C ARG A 44 15.08 19.34 5.32
N ASP A 45 15.59 19.88 6.42
CA ASP A 45 15.23 19.44 7.78
C ASP A 45 13.73 19.60 8.06
N ASP A 46 13.09 20.61 7.47
CA ASP A 46 11.65 20.86 7.52
C ASP A 46 10.83 19.66 7.00
N ILE A 47 11.33 18.98 5.98
CA ILE A 47 10.69 17.80 5.40
C ILE A 47 11.17 16.51 6.08
N ALA A 48 12.44 16.47 6.51
CA ALA A 48 13.01 15.34 7.22
C ALA A 48 12.23 15.03 8.50
N GLU A 49 11.87 16.06 9.29
CA GLU A 49 11.10 15.89 10.52
C GLU A 49 9.72 15.26 10.28
N ILE A 50 9.05 15.67 9.20
CA ILE A 50 7.73 15.13 8.81
C ILE A 50 7.87 13.65 8.45
N ASN A 51 8.83 13.31 7.59
CA ASN A 51 9.03 11.92 7.14
C ASN A 51 9.46 11.00 8.30
N ILE A 52 10.26 11.49 9.26
CA ILE A 52 10.62 10.73 10.47
C ILE A 52 9.38 10.46 11.32
N ARG A 53 8.50 11.46 11.49
CA ARG A 53 7.25 11.29 12.23
C ARG A 53 6.31 10.28 11.57
N ASP A 54 6.32 10.20 10.25
CA ASP A 54 5.54 9.24 9.46
C ASP A 54 6.20 7.83 9.44
N GLY A 55 7.37 7.67 10.09
CA GLY A 55 8.00 6.38 10.35
C GLY A 55 9.16 6.03 9.43
N HIS A 56 9.54 6.92 8.52
CA HIS A 56 10.66 6.72 7.61
C HIS A 56 12.00 6.96 8.31
N LYS A 57 13.05 6.29 7.80
CA LYS A 57 14.39 6.36 8.41
C LYS A 57 15.36 7.11 7.50
N PRO A 58 16.31 7.89 8.08
CA PRO A 58 17.38 8.50 7.30
C PRO A 58 18.15 7.45 6.48
N GLY A 59 18.31 7.71 5.18
CA GLY A 59 19.01 6.83 4.25
C GLY A 59 18.25 5.55 3.88
N GLU A 60 16.96 5.44 4.24
CA GLU A 60 16.10 4.34 3.79
C GLU A 60 15.93 4.38 2.28
N VAL A 61 16.09 3.21 1.65
CA VAL A 61 15.91 3.01 0.22
C VAL A 61 14.95 1.85 0.02
N LEU A 62 13.86 2.08 -0.70
CA LEU A 62 12.82 1.07 -0.92
C LEU A 62 12.73 0.71 -2.41
N PRO A 63 12.68 -0.57 -2.80
CA PRO A 63 12.43 -0.94 -4.19
C PRO A 63 11.08 -0.42 -4.67
N VAL A 64 11.05 0.25 -5.83
CA VAL A 64 9.80 0.78 -6.42
C VAL A 64 8.75 -0.32 -6.60
N GLN A 65 9.20 -1.54 -6.96
CA GLN A 65 8.32 -2.69 -7.12
C GLN A 65 7.62 -3.07 -5.82
N ALA A 66 8.36 -3.21 -4.72
CA ALA A 66 7.81 -3.61 -3.43
C ALA A 66 6.81 -2.58 -2.90
N GLU A 67 7.12 -1.29 -3.04
CA GLU A 67 6.20 -0.22 -2.61
C GLU A 67 4.97 -0.12 -3.51
N LEU A 68 5.12 -0.32 -4.82
CA LEU A 68 3.99 -0.37 -5.73
C LEU A 68 3.06 -1.55 -5.42
N GLU A 69 3.62 -2.73 -5.10
CA GLU A 69 2.87 -3.90 -4.66
C GLU A 69 2.12 -3.59 -3.38
N ARG A 70 2.80 -3.08 -2.35
CA ARG A 70 2.20 -2.68 -1.06
C ARG A 70 1.01 -1.76 -1.26
N LEU A 71 1.17 -0.73 -2.10
CA LEU A 71 0.08 0.18 -2.40
C LEU A 71 -1.02 -0.50 -3.22
N THR A 72 -0.67 -1.36 -4.18
CA THR A 72 -1.64 -1.99 -5.10
C THR A 72 -2.40 -3.16 -4.49
N VAL A 73 -2.04 -3.62 -3.27
CA VAL A 73 -2.83 -4.60 -2.53
C VAL A 73 -4.25 -4.06 -2.29
N SER A 74 -5.22 -4.69 -2.95
CA SER A 74 -6.65 -4.47 -2.72
C SER A 74 -7.30 -5.59 -1.93
N VAL A 75 -6.55 -6.64 -1.61
CA VAL A 75 -7.06 -7.85 -0.95
C VAL A 75 -6.20 -8.20 0.25
N TYR A 76 -6.84 -8.36 1.40
CA TYR A 76 -6.22 -8.62 2.69
C TYR A 76 -6.75 -9.93 3.29
N PRO A 77 -5.93 -10.65 4.09
CA PRO A 77 -6.41 -11.78 4.86
C PRO A 77 -7.48 -11.36 5.88
N PRO A 78 -8.50 -12.19 6.16
CA PRO A 78 -9.53 -11.89 7.17
C PRO A 78 -8.95 -11.48 8.52
N ALA A 79 -7.93 -12.20 8.99
CA ALA A 79 -7.29 -11.94 10.27
C ALA A 79 -6.74 -10.50 10.38
N GLN A 80 -6.32 -9.90 9.26
CA GLN A 80 -5.77 -8.55 9.24
C GLN A 80 -6.87 -7.48 9.25
N LEU A 81 -8.02 -7.76 8.64
CA LEU A 81 -9.18 -6.83 8.62
C LEU A 81 -9.98 -6.87 9.93
N LEU A 82 -9.91 -7.98 10.66
CA LEU A 82 -10.54 -8.16 11.97
C LEU A 82 -9.72 -7.58 13.13
N GLN A 83 -8.43 -7.30 12.90
CA GLN A 83 -7.56 -6.70 13.91
C GLN A 83 -7.55 -5.17 13.82
N ARG A 84 -7.15 -4.54 14.92
CA ARG A 84 -6.90 -3.10 15.00
C ARG A 84 -5.45 -2.89 15.47
N PRO A 85 -4.70 -1.95 14.87
CA PRO A 85 -5.09 -1.00 13.84
C PRO A 85 -5.26 -1.61 12.44
N LEU A 86 -6.12 -1.02 11.62
CA LEU A 86 -6.32 -1.46 10.23
C LEU A 86 -5.11 -1.10 9.35
N PRO A 87 -4.86 -1.85 8.27
CA PRO A 87 -3.84 -1.48 7.29
C PRO A 87 -4.10 -0.12 6.66
N GLU A 88 -3.02 0.55 6.28
CA GLU A 88 -3.08 1.88 5.66
C GLU A 88 -3.88 1.86 4.35
N GLY A 89 -4.84 2.79 4.21
CA GLY A 89 -5.70 2.90 3.03
C GLY A 89 -6.87 1.92 2.96
N VAL A 90 -7.11 1.13 4.02
CA VAL A 90 -8.32 0.32 4.18
C VAL A 90 -9.46 1.17 4.73
N ASP A 91 -10.60 1.18 4.03
CA ASP A 91 -11.82 1.85 4.49
C ASP A 91 -12.49 1.01 5.60
N PRO A 92 -12.57 1.51 6.85
CA PRO A 92 -13.17 0.77 7.95
C PRO A 92 -14.65 0.48 7.73
N THR A 93 -15.33 1.27 6.90
CA THR A 93 -16.76 1.10 6.63
C THR A 93 -17.06 0.07 5.58
N ARG A 94 -16.06 -0.40 4.81
CA ARG A 94 -16.21 -1.29 3.64
C ARG A 94 -15.17 -2.42 3.64
N LEU A 95 -14.89 -3.00 4.81
CA LEU A 95 -13.89 -4.07 4.99
C LEU A 95 -14.13 -5.30 4.10
N GLU A 96 -15.39 -5.58 3.76
CA GLU A 96 -15.81 -6.68 2.90
C GLU A 96 -15.25 -6.60 1.46
N GLU A 97 -14.96 -5.40 0.96
CA GLU A 97 -14.41 -5.20 -0.40
C GLU A 97 -12.93 -5.57 -0.51
N TYR A 98 -12.28 -5.64 0.65
CA TYR A 98 -10.87 -5.98 0.78
C TYR A 98 -10.67 -7.49 0.96
N LEU A 99 -11.70 -8.32 0.88
CA LEU A 99 -11.60 -9.77 1.00
C LEU A 99 -11.53 -10.44 -0.37
N ALA A 100 -10.70 -11.48 -0.49
CA ALA A 100 -10.73 -12.36 -1.65
C ALA A 100 -12.09 -13.09 -1.70
N PRO A 101 -12.65 -13.44 -2.87
CA PRO A 101 -13.93 -14.14 -2.97
C PRO A 101 -14.04 -15.40 -2.10
N ASN A 102 -12.96 -16.18 -2.00
CA ASN A 102 -12.90 -17.36 -1.15
C ASN A 102 -13.02 -16.99 0.35
N HIS A 103 -12.22 -16.03 0.80
CA HIS A 103 -12.25 -15.55 2.18
C HIS A 103 -13.57 -14.83 2.52
N PHE A 104 -14.17 -14.12 1.56
CA PHE A 104 -15.47 -13.50 1.73
C PHE A 104 -16.52 -14.56 2.07
N LYS A 105 -16.57 -15.64 1.29
CA LYS A 105 -17.48 -16.76 1.53
C LYS A 105 -17.19 -17.47 2.86
N GLU A 106 -15.93 -17.63 3.24
CA GLU A 106 -15.56 -18.22 4.54
C GLU A 106 -16.01 -17.36 5.73
N VAL A 107 -15.86 -16.04 5.66
CA VAL A 107 -16.18 -15.13 6.76
C VAL A 107 -17.68 -14.86 6.86
N LEU A 108 -18.33 -14.53 5.74
CA LEU A 108 -19.73 -14.12 5.67
C LEU A 108 -20.69 -15.28 5.38
N GLY A 109 -20.19 -16.43 4.90
CA GLY A 109 -20.99 -17.63 4.63
C GLY A 109 -21.77 -17.61 3.31
N LEU A 110 -21.61 -16.57 2.50
CA LEU A 110 -22.31 -16.34 1.23
C LEU A 110 -21.40 -15.62 0.24
N SER A 111 -21.74 -15.64 -1.06
CA SER A 111 -20.91 -15.02 -2.10
C SER A 111 -21.06 -13.50 -2.15
N GLN A 112 -20.14 -12.80 -2.82
CA GLN A 112 -20.19 -11.34 -2.93
C GLN A 112 -21.45 -10.87 -3.67
N GLU A 113 -21.89 -11.64 -4.66
CA GLU A 113 -23.11 -11.40 -5.44
C GLU A 113 -24.36 -11.57 -4.56
N GLU A 114 -24.42 -12.64 -3.76
CA GLU A 114 -25.52 -12.85 -2.81
C GLU A 114 -25.58 -11.74 -1.77
N PHE A 115 -24.42 -11.24 -1.31
CA PHE A 115 -24.34 -10.14 -0.35
C PHE A 115 -24.86 -8.83 -0.93
N SER A 116 -24.49 -8.50 -2.18
CA SER A 116 -24.90 -7.25 -2.83
C SER A 116 -26.40 -7.17 -3.08
N GLU A 117 -27.08 -8.31 -3.24
CA GLU A 117 -28.53 -8.41 -3.39
C GLU A 117 -29.28 -8.19 -2.06
N LEU A 118 -28.61 -8.28 -0.91
CA LEU A 118 -29.25 -8.08 0.39
C LEU A 118 -29.55 -6.59 0.64
N PRO A 119 -30.65 -6.27 1.35
CA PRO A 119 -30.88 -4.90 1.81
C PRO A 119 -29.75 -4.40 2.72
N ALA A 120 -29.46 -3.10 2.67
CA ALA A 120 -28.37 -2.47 3.43
C ALA A 120 -28.40 -2.76 4.94
N TRP A 121 -29.59 -2.82 5.55
CA TRP A 121 -29.73 -3.17 6.98
C TRP A 121 -29.23 -4.59 7.29
N LYS A 122 -29.41 -5.53 6.36
CA LYS A 122 -28.99 -6.93 6.52
C LYS A 122 -27.50 -7.09 6.23
N GLN A 123 -26.97 -6.36 5.24
CA GLN A 123 -25.53 -6.27 5.00
C GLN A 123 -24.79 -5.75 6.25
N ASN A 124 -25.24 -4.63 6.81
CA ASN A 124 -24.66 -4.04 8.02
C ASN A 124 -24.72 -4.98 9.22
N LYS A 125 -25.84 -5.68 9.40
CA LYS A 125 -25.99 -6.67 10.48
C LYS A 125 -24.96 -7.80 10.36
N LEU A 126 -24.80 -8.38 9.17
CA LEU A 126 -23.81 -9.44 8.92
C LEU A 126 -22.38 -8.95 9.14
N LYS A 127 -22.05 -7.74 8.69
CA LYS A 127 -20.73 -7.12 8.91
C LYS A 127 -20.45 -6.95 10.40
N GLN A 128 -21.41 -6.44 11.16
CA GLN A 128 -21.28 -6.29 12.62
C GLN A 128 -21.11 -7.64 13.32
N GLU A 129 -21.90 -8.66 12.96
CA GLU A 129 -21.79 -10.01 13.53
C GLU A 129 -20.40 -10.64 13.29
N LYS A 130 -19.71 -10.26 12.22
CA LYS A 130 -18.39 -10.77 11.86
C LYS A 130 -17.24 -9.83 12.24
N GLY A 131 -17.49 -8.66 12.83
CA GLY A 131 -16.45 -7.69 13.18
C GLY A 131 -15.86 -6.94 11.98
N LEU A 132 -16.56 -6.91 10.84
CA LEU A 132 -16.22 -6.14 9.63
C LEU A 132 -16.89 -4.75 9.63
N PHE A 133 -17.04 -4.14 10.80
CA PHE A 133 -17.63 -2.81 11.02
C PHE A 133 -16.67 -1.90 11.81
#